data_AF-A0A938P329-F1
#
_entry.id   AF-A0A938P329-F1
#
_cell.length_a   1.000
_cell.length_b   1.000
_cell.length_c   1.000
_cell.angle_alpha   90.00
_cell.angle_beta   90.00
_cell.angle_gamma   90.00
#
_symmetry.space_group_name_H-M   'P 1'
#
loop_
_entity.id
_entity.type
_entity.pdbx_description
1 polymer ?
#
loop_
_entity_poly.entity_id
_entity_poly.type
_entity_poly.pdbx_seq_one_letter_code
_entity_poly.pdbx_strand_id
1 'polypeptide(L)'
;MNDALSEMWVPQTLEPGKIHAPRIGPLQLWLAHRGDELHLAAGLIDETDARAEAAPAQPAEADVAAWRRWVCGSRPIQIALEPRLPPRPVIVRPAMPVTVLPGEEVAFFVSIPIRVAVLCVRDGGEPREVCEEPSVLLSNSWFGPPIEGELCYAVKTHARRHLDELRHDAHLAVCPVTIQNADSHSLTFERLCLRTQSLGIYAGTHHLWTNRGTLVYRGDDHPANITFETTPPPYDRARRLVAEPRKPHKQSRMMRAFGTFKSISGF
;
A
#
# COMPACT_ATOMS: atom_id res chain seq x y z
N MET A 1 -15.40 -13.03 16.19
CA MET A 1 -14.52 -11.84 16.12
C MET A 1 -14.09 -11.75 14.67
N ASN A 2 -14.43 -10.67 13.97
CA ASN A 2 -14.60 -10.66 12.51
C ASN A 2 -13.30 -10.95 11.75
N ASP A 3 -13.18 -12.16 11.17
CA ASP A 3 -12.02 -12.63 10.41
C ASP A 3 -12.05 -12.15 8.94
N ALA A 4 -12.96 -11.23 8.61
CA ALA A 4 -13.27 -10.79 7.24
C ALA A 4 -12.06 -10.24 6.47
N LEU A 5 -11.13 -9.57 7.15
CA LEU A 5 -9.88 -9.10 6.55
C LEU A 5 -8.97 -10.27 6.13
N SER A 6 -8.97 -11.37 6.88
CA SER A 6 -8.12 -12.52 6.59
C SER A 6 -8.74 -13.40 5.50
N GLU A 7 -10.08 -13.56 5.52
CA GLU A 7 -10.88 -14.33 4.56
C GLU A 7 -10.89 -13.71 3.16
N MET A 8 -10.83 -12.38 3.05
CA MET A 8 -10.82 -11.66 1.75
C MET A 8 -9.66 -12.06 0.84
N TRP A 9 -8.53 -12.46 1.41
CA TRP A 9 -7.32 -12.85 0.68
C TRP A 9 -7.21 -14.36 0.46
N VAL A 10 -8.21 -15.13 0.89
CA VAL A 10 -8.27 -16.59 0.66
C VAL A 10 -8.80 -16.84 -0.74
N PRO A 11 -8.24 -17.80 -1.50
CA PRO A 11 -8.77 -18.15 -2.81
C PRO A 11 -10.25 -18.55 -2.77
N GLN A 12 -11.03 -18.06 -3.73
CA GLN A 12 -12.46 -18.31 -3.85
C GLN A 12 -12.79 -18.94 -5.20
N THR A 13 -13.72 -19.90 -5.19
CA THR A 13 -14.24 -20.47 -6.44
C THR A 13 -15.38 -19.60 -6.96
N LEU A 14 -15.28 -19.15 -8.21
CA LEU A 14 -16.37 -18.41 -8.85
C LEU A 14 -17.41 -19.38 -9.39
N GLU A 15 -18.68 -19.16 -9.01
CA GLU A 15 -19.79 -19.91 -9.58
C GLU A 15 -20.15 -19.39 -10.98
N PRO A 16 -20.30 -20.28 -11.99
CA PRO A 16 -20.71 -19.87 -13.33
C PRO A 16 -22.02 -19.07 -13.31
N GLY A 17 -22.04 -17.94 -14.02
CA GLY A 17 -23.24 -17.10 -14.15
C GLY A 17 -23.55 -16.20 -12.94
N LYS A 18 -22.79 -16.29 -11.85
CA LYS A 18 -22.85 -15.33 -10.74
C LYS A 18 -21.77 -14.27 -10.87
N ILE A 19 -22.10 -13.04 -10.48
CA ILE A 19 -21.13 -11.96 -10.33
C ILE A 19 -20.71 -11.91 -8.86
N HIS A 20 -19.42 -12.10 -8.61
CA HIS A 20 -18.81 -11.84 -7.32
C HIS A 20 -18.23 -10.43 -7.34
N ALA A 21 -18.60 -9.59 -6.39
CA ALA A 21 -18.28 -8.17 -6.46
C ALA A 21 -17.70 -7.63 -5.14
N PRO A 22 -16.47 -8.04 -4.80
CA PRO A 22 -15.84 -7.68 -3.54
C PRO A 22 -15.46 -6.19 -3.54
N ARG A 23 -15.60 -5.57 -2.38
CA ARG A 23 -15.23 -4.17 -2.13
C ARG A 23 -14.04 -4.10 -1.19
N ILE A 24 -13.03 -3.34 -1.59
CA ILE A 24 -11.78 -3.16 -0.83
C ILE A 24 -11.57 -1.65 -0.68
N GLY A 25 -12.22 -1.07 0.33
CA GLY A 25 -12.28 0.36 0.50
C GLY A 25 -12.93 1.05 -0.72
N PRO A 26 -12.26 2.02 -1.36
CA PRO A 26 -12.77 2.70 -2.55
C PRO A 26 -12.83 1.81 -3.80
N LEU A 27 -12.07 0.71 -3.86
CA LEU A 27 -12.06 -0.19 -5.00
C LEU A 27 -13.25 -1.14 -4.96
N GLN A 28 -14.07 -1.06 -6.00
CA GLN A 28 -15.10 -2.03 -6.33
C GLN A 28 -14.61 -2.90 -7.48
N LEU A 29 -14.63 -4.22 -7.28
CA LEU A 29 -14.40 -5.20 -8.32
C LEU A 29 -15.73 -5.85 -8.72
N TRP A 30 -15.84 -6.28 -9.96
CA TRP A 30 -16.89 -7.20 -10.42
C TRP A 30 -16.23 -8.33 -11.18
N LEU A 31 -16.44 -9.55 -10.72
CA LEU A 31 -15.76 -10.76 -11.17
C LEU A 31 -16.82 -11.75 -11.61
N ALA A 32 -16.72 -12.24 -12.84
CA ALA A 32 -17.66 -13.21 -13.37
C ALA A 32 -16.92 -14.32 -14.10
N HIS A 33 -17.42 -15.55 -13.93
CA HIS A 33 -16.92 -16.72 -14.65
C HIS A 33 -17.89 -17.09 -15.77
N ARG A 34 -17.37 -17.18 -17.00
CA ARG A 34 -18.12 -17.66 -18.18
C ARG A 34 -17.29 -18.67 -18.96
N GLY A 35 -17.63 -19.95 -18.87
CA GLY A 35 -16.92 -21.00 -19.60
C GLY A 35 -15.51 -21.24 -19.07
N ASP A 36 -14.48 -20.85 -19.80
CA ASP A 36 -13.07 -20.84 -19.37
C ASP A 36 -12.51 -19.41 -19.27
N GLU A 37 -13.38 -18.41 -19.35
CA GLU A 37 -13.03 -17.00 -19.25
C GLU A 37 -13.33 -16.43 -17.86
N LEU A 38 -12.39 -15.63 -17.37
CA LEU A 38 -12.61 -14.70 -16.27
C LEU A 38 -12.91 -13.32 -16.86
N HIS A 39 -14.04 -12.75 -16.46
CA HIS A 39 -14.49 -11.40 -16.78
C HIS A 39 -14.31 -10.53 -15.55
N LEU A 40 -13.70 -9.36 -15.71
CA LEU A 40 -13.43 -8.42 -14.63
C LEU A 40 -13.69 -6.98 -15.07
N ALA A 41 -14.45 -6.26 -14.25
CA ALA A 41 -14.51 -4.80 -14.25
C ALA A 41 -14.00 -4.27 -12.90
N ALA A 42 -13.47 -3.04 -12.91
CA ALA A 42 -13.00 -2.36 -11.72
C ALA A 42 -13.42 -0.89 -11.75
N GLY A 43 -13.77 -0.35 -10.59
CA GLY A 43 -14.22 1.02 -10.43
C GLY A 43 -13.81 1.58 -9.08
N LEU A 44 -13.66 2.89 -9.02
CA LEU A 44 -13.38 3.61 -7.78
C LEU A 44 -14.60 4.40 -7.37
N ILE A 45 -15.03 4.16 -6.14
CA ILE A 45 -16.10 4.88 -5.47
C ILE A 45 -15.45 5.98 -4.62
N ASP A 46 -16.14 7.10 -4.38
CA ASP A 46 -15.62 8.17 -3.52
C ASP A 46 -15.21 7.61 -2.13
N GLU A 47 -14.09 8.08 -1.59
CA GLU A 47 -13.62 7.67 -0.26
C GLU A 47 -14.64 7.99 0.83
N THR A 48 -15.45 9.03 0.66
CA THR A 48 -16.50 9.41 1.61
C THR A 48 -17.62 8.35 1.62
N ASP A 49 -17.99 7.86 0.44
CA ASP A 49 -18.97 6.80 0.25
C ASP A 49 -18.39 5.40 0.58
N ALA A 50 -17.07 5.26 0.56
CA ALA A 50 -16.34 4.10 1.10
C ALA A 50 -16.40 4.00 2.62
N ARG A 51 -16.60 5.12 3.30
CA ARG A 51 -16.68 5.19 4.77
C ARG A 51 -18.08 4.96 5.31
N ALA A 52 -19.11 5.24 4.51
CA ALA A 52 -20.47 4.91 4.88
C ALA A 52 -20.65 3.38 4.77
N GLU A 53 -20.66 2.69 5.92
CA GLU A 53 -21.09 1.28 6.02
C GLU A 53 -22.52 1.05 5.45
N ALA A 54 -23.25 2.13 5.16
CA ALA A 54 -24.58 2.16 4.54
C ALA A 54 -24.59 2.23 3.00
N ALA A 55 -23.56 1.70 2.33
CA ALA A 55 -23.58 1.50 0.86
C ALA A 55 -24.33 0.20 0.50
N PRO A 56 -25.00 0.12 -0.67
CA PRO A 56 -26.10 -0.82 -0.90
C PRO A 56 -25.71 -2.29 -0.73
N ALA A 57 -26.66 -3.08 -0.23
CA ALA A 57 -26.55 -4.54 -0.07
C ALA A 57 -26.22 -5.29 -1.38
N GLN A 58 -26.27 -4.59 -2.53
CA GLN A 58 -25.83 -5.04 -3.84
C GLN A 58 -24.95 -3.95 -4.47
N PRO A 59 -23.78 -4.32 -5.03
CA PRO A 59 -22.90 -3.36 -5.69
C PRO A 59 -23.58 -2.79 -6.93
N ALA A 60 -23.34 -1.50 -7.20
CA ALA A 60 -23.79 -0.85 -8.43
C ALA A 60 -23.31 -1.66 -9.66
N GLU A 61 -24.07 -1.67 -10.75
CA GLU A 61 -23.63 -2.36 -11.96
C GLU A 61 -22.40 -1.67 -12.56
N ALA A 62 -21.44 -2.46 -13.03
CA ALA A 62 -20.27 -1.95 -13.74
C ALA A 62 -20.67 -1.43 -15.13
N ASP A 63 -20.03 -0.33 -15.57
CA ASP A 63 -20.09 0.11 -16.96
C ASP A 63 -19.65 -1.05 -17.89
N VAL A 64 -20.46 -1.32 -18.91
CA VAL A 64 -20.18 -2.34 -19.94
C VAL A 64 -18.79 -2.14 -20.55
N ALA A 65 -18.35 -0.89 -20.76
CA ALA A 65 -17.05 -0.58 -21.33
C ALA A 65 -15.86 -0.87 -20.39
N ALA A 66 -16.09 -1.02 -19.08
CA ALA A 66 -15.05 -1.32 -18.11
C ALA A 66 -14.69 -2.82 -18.05
N TRP A 67 -15.53 -3.68 -18.61
CA TRP A 67 -15.30 -5.12 -18.60
C TRP A 67 -14.14 -5.51 -19.51
N ARG A 68 -13.22 -6.28 -18.92
CA ARG A 68 -12.10 -6.93 -19.60
C ARG A 68 -12.21 -8.43 -19.35
N ARG A 69 -11.62 -9.25 -20.23
CA ARG A 69 -11.68 -10.71 -20.12
C ARG A 69 -10.35 -11.36 -20.42
N TRP A 70 -10.12 -12.50 -19.75
CA TRP A 70 -8.93 -13.34 -19.91
C TRP A 70 -9.36 -14.80 -20.01
N VAL A 71 -8.65 -15.58 -20.82
CA VAL A 71 -8.84 -17.03 -20.92
C VAL A 71 -8.00 -17.70 -19.83
N CYS A 72 -8.67 -18.23 -18.82
CA CYS A 72 -8.07 -18.88 -17.67
C CYS A 72 -7.87 -20.38 -17.87
N GLY A 73 -8.53 -20.99 -18.87
CA GLY A 73 -8.27 -22.32 -19.44
C GLY A 73 -8.37 -23.52 -18.49
N SER A 74 -9.00 -23.38 -17.33
CA SER A 74 -9.34 -24.46 -16.38
C SER A 74 -10.74 -24.24 -15.79
N ARG A 75 -11.35 -25.31 -15.30
CA ARG A 75 -12.64 -25.29 -14.60
C ARG A 75 -12.55 -26.18 -13.35
N PRO A 76 -13.07 -25.75 -12.19
CA PRO A 76 -13.66 -24.43 -11.93
C PRO A 76 -12.61 -23.31 -11.98
N ILE A 77 -13.04 -22.06 -12.21
CA ILE A 77 -12.14 -20.91 -12.08
C ILE A 77 -12.08 -20.54 -10.60
N GLN A 78 -10.90 -20.74 -10.00
CA GLN A 78 -10.59 -20.17 -8.70
C GLN A 78 -9.85 -18.86 -8.90
N ILE A 79 -10.21 -17.87 -8.09
CA ILE A 79 -9.54 -16.58 -8.04
C ILE A 79 -8.88 -16.41 -6.67
N ALA A 80 -7.75 -15.74 -6.62
CA ALA A 80 -7.19 -15.22 -5.38
C ALA A 80 -6.98 -13.72 -5.53
N LEU A 81 -7.27 -12.98 -4.47
CA LEU A 81 -6.93 -11.57 -4.38
C LEU A 81 -5.67 -11.45 -3.52
N GLU A 82 -4.72 -10.64 -3.97
CA GLU A 82 -3.48 -10.39 -3.25
C GLU A 82 -3.26 -8.88 -3.09
N PRO A 83 -3.06 -8.39 -1.84
CA PRO A 83 -2.74 -6.99 -1.64
C PRO A 83 -1.28 -6.76 -2.03
N ARG A 84 -0.99 -5.66 -2.74
CA ARG A 84 0.38 -5.30 -3.11
C ARG A 84 0.62 -3.83 -2.86
N LEU A 85 1.83 -3.48 -2.44
CA LEU A 85 2.18 -2.06 -2.28
C LEU A 85 2.33 -1.37 -3.64
N PRO A 86 2.28 -0.03 -3.72
CA PRO A 86 2.49 0.68 -4.96
C PRO A 86 3.84 0.33 -5.63
N PRO A 87 3.90 0.25 -6.97
CA PRO A 87 5.10 -0.12 -7.72
C PRO A 87 6.13 1.01 -7.81
N ARG A 88 5.94 2.13 -7.10
CA ARG A 88 6.86 3.26 -7.00
C ARG A 88 6.93 3.70 -5.54
N PRO A 89 8.03 4.34 -5.10
CA PRO A 89 8.10 4.95 -3.78
C PRO A 89 6.93 5.91 -3.56
N VAL A 90 6.57 6.09 -2.29
CA VAL A 90 5.48 6.98 -1.89
C VAL A 90 6.05 8.12 -1.04
N ILE A 91 5.62 9.34 -1.32
CA ILE A 91 5.98 10.53 -0.55
C ILE A 91 4.86 10.79 0.45
N VAL A 92 5.24 10.75 1.71
CA VAL A 92 4.37 10.96 2.87
C VAL A 92 4.62 12.35 3.41
N ARG A 93 3.54 13.02 3.82
CA ARG A 93 3.61 14.31 4.50
C ARG A 93 3.00 14.17 5.89
N PRO A 94 3.74 14.51 6.96
CA PRO A 94 3.13 14.79 8.25
C PRO A 94 2.08 15.91 8.13
N ALA A 95 1.16 16.00 9.10
CA ALA A 95 0.13 17.05 9.11
C ALA A 95 0.74 18.46 9.24
N MET A 96 1.88 18.57 9.92
CA MET A 96 2.71 19.76 10.04
C MET A 96 4.19 19.36 10.06
N PRO A 97 5.13 20.25 9.70
CA PRO A 97 6.55 19.98 9.78
C PRO A 97 6.95 19.42 11.15
N VAL A 98 7.84 18.43 11.15
CA VAL A 98 8.29 17.78 12.38
C VAL A 98 9.75 18.12 12.61
N THR A 99 10.05 18.60 13.82
CA THR A 99 11.40 18.83 14.30
C THR A 99 11.76 17.75 15.32
N VAL A 100 12.83 16.99 15.05
CA VAL A 100 13.41 16.00 15.96
C VAL A 100 14.65 16.61 16.57
N LEU A 101 14.68 16.78 17.88
CA LEU A 101 15.82 17.38 18.59
C LEU A 101 17.03 16.42 18.59
N PRO A 102 18.26 16.93 18.82
CA PRO A 102 19.45 16.10 18.93
C PRO A 102 19.28 14.98 19.95
N GLY A 103 19.61 13.75 19.56
CA GLY A 103 19.50 12.55 20.41
C GLY A 103 18.10 11.97 20.55
N GLU A 104 17.07 12.65 20.04
CA GLU A 104 15.68 12.20 20.14
C GLU A 104 15.26 11.31 18.96
N GLU A 105 14.17 10.58 19.15
CA GLU A 105 13.54 9.78 18.11
C GLU A 105 12.04 9.99 18.02
N VAL A 106 11.49 9.64 16.86
CA VAL A 106 10.06 9.72 16.59
C VAL A 106 9.58 8.54 15.76
N ALA A 107 8.44 7.96 16.14
CA ALA A 107 7.74 6.96 15.37
C ALA A 107 6.53 7.54 14.63
N PHE A 108 6.31 7.04 13.42
CA PHE A 108 5.14 7.28 12.59
C PHE A 108 4.52 5.98 12.10
N PHE A 109 3.22 5.98 11.93
CA PHE A 109 2.46 4.93 11.27
C PHE A 109 1.86 5.50 9.98
N VAL A 110 2.40 5.06 8.86
CA VAL A 110 2.03 5.57 7.53
C VAL A 110 1.06 4.60 6.88
N SER A 111 -0.17 5.04 6.62
CA SER A 111 -1.13 4.28 5.83
C SER A 111 -0.88 4.45 4.34
N ILE A 112 -0.59 3.36 3.64
CA ILE A 112 -0.26 3.34 2.21
C ILE A 112 -1.38 2.60 1.48
N PRO A 113 -2.08 3.23 0.51
CA PRO A 113 -3.06 2.53 -0.31
C PRO A 113 -2.43 1.37 -1.07
N ILE A 114 -3.07 0.21 -0.96
CA ILE A 114 -2.64 -0.99 -1.66
C ILE A 114 -3.11 -0.95 -3.11
N ARG A 115 -2.56 -1.85 -3.91
CA ARG A 115 -3.12 -2.34 -5.16
C ARG A 115 -3.59 -3.76 -4.92
N VAL A 116 -4.55 -4.23 -5.69
CA VAL A 116 -5.11 -5.57 -5.56
C VAL A 116 -4.80 -6.31 -6.85
N ALA A 117 -3.93 -7.32 -6.75
CA ALA A 117 -3.72 -8.25 -7.84
C ALA A 117 -4.84 -9.30 -7.84
N VAL A 118 -5.37 -9.56 -9.03
CA VAL A 118 -6.32 -10.65 -9.25
C VAL A 118 -5.55 -11.78 -9.91
N LEU A 119 -5.52 -12.92 -9.23
CA LEU A 119 -4.83 -14.12 -9.65
C LEU A 119 -5.87 -15.18 -10.03
N CYS A 120 -5.63 -15.91 -11.11
CA CYS A 120 -6.34 -17.14 -11.40
C CYS A 120 -5.55 -18.31 -10.82
N VAL A 121 -6.21 -19.13 -10.01
CA VAL A 121 -5.66 -20.36 -9.44
C VAL A 121 -6.24 -21.53 -10.20
N ARG A 122 -5.38 -22.45 -10.64
CA ARG A 122 -5.80 -23.71 -11.27
C ARG A 122 -5.60 -24.84 -10.26
N ASP A 123 -6.43 -25.88 -10.34
CA ASP A 123 -6.23 -27.07 -9.52
C ASP A 123 -4.80 -27.63 -9.71
N GLY A 124 -4.03 -27.64 -8.62
CA GLY A 124 -2.65 -28.12 -8.58
C GLY A 124 -1.62 -27.27 -9.34
N GLY A 125 -1.99 -26.08 -9.82
CA GLY A 125 -1.11 -25.18 -10.57
C GLY A 125 -0.78 -23.89 -9.82
N GLU A 126 0.36 -23.28 -10.16
CA GLU A 126 0.76 -21.98 -9.62
C GLU A 126 -0.26 -20.87 -9.99
N PRO A 127 -0.59 -19.97 -9.05
CA PRO A 127 -1.42 -18.80 -9.34
C PRO A 127 -0.83 -17.95 -10.47
N ARG A 128 -1.70 -17.50 -11.38
CA ARG A 128 -1.32 -16.64 -12.51
C ARG A 128 -1.97 -15.29 -12.40
N GLU A 129 -1.18 -14.25 -12.50
CA GLU A 129 -1.70 -12.88 -12.49
C GLU A 129 -2.51 -12.58 -13.74
N VAL A 130 -3.68 -11.99 -13.51
CA VAL A 130 -4.61 -11.54 -14.55
C VAL A 130 -4.42 -10.04 -14.76
N CYS A 131 -4.56 -9.27 -13.67
CA CYS A 131 -4.37 -7.83 -13.65
C CYS A 131 -4.12 -7.33 -12.21
N GLU A 132 -3.83 -6.04 -12.09
CA GLU A 132 -3.61 -5.39 -10.79
C GLU A 132 -4.22 -3.99 -10.75
N GLU A 133 -5.18 -3.77 -9.84
CA GLU A 133 -5.95 -2.54 -9.76
C GLU A 133 -5.57 -1.69 -8.53
N PRO A 134 -5.47 -0.35 -8.66
CA PRO A 134 -5.24 0.50 -7.50
C PRO A 134 -6.46 0.54 -6.58
N SER A 135 -6.25 0.50 -5.27
CA SER A 135 -7.34 0.80 -4.34
C SER A 135 -7.70 2.29 -4.28
N VAL A 136 -6.74 3.15 -4.62
CA VAL A 136 -6.87 4.61 -4.71
C VAL A 136 -5.97 5.12 -5.83
N LEU A 137 -6.45 6.08 -6.63
CA LEU A 137 -5.59 6.76 -7.61
C LEU A 137 -4.66 7.74 -6.91
N LEU A 138 -3.37 7.41 -6.94
CA LEU A 138 -2.31 8.27 -6.42
C LEU A 138 -1.78 9.19 -7.53
N SER A 139 -1.49 10.44 -7.17
CA SER A 139 -0.86 11.39 -8.10
C SER A 139 0.64 11.15 -8.19
N ASN A 140 1.21 11.37 -9.38
CA ASN A 140 2.66 11.37 -9.55
C ASN A 140 3.27 12.58 -8.83
N SER A 141 4.44 12.40 -8.23
CA SER A 141 5.21 13.45 -7.59
C SER A 141 6.71 13.19 -7.76
N TRP A 142 7.51 14.24 -7.61
CA TRP A 142 8.95 14.16 -7.71
C TRP A 142 9.59 14.36 -6.34
N PHE A 143 10.54 13.51 -5.98
CA PHE A 143 11.29 13.60 -4.73
C PHE A 143 12.76 13.89 -4.99
N GLY A 144 13.31 14.94 -4.38
CA GLY A 144 14.70 15.36 -4.57
C GLY A 144 14.89 16.40 -5.68
N PRO A 145 16.15 16.68 -6.08
CA PRO A 145 16.48 17.68 -7.10
C PRO A 145 15.83 17.37 -8.45
N PRO A 146 15.53 18.36 -9.31
CA PRO A 146 14.83 18.15 -10.58
C PRO A 146 15.47 17.11 -11.53
N ILE A 147 16.80 16.97 -11.49
CA ILE A 147 17.56 16.10 -12.40
C ILE A 147 17.87 14.73 -11.77
N GLU A 148 18.18 14.70 -10.47
CA GLU A 148 18.65 13.50 -9.75
C GLU A 148 17.59 12.87 -8.86
N GLY A 149 16.38 13.44 -8.85
CA GLY A 149 15.29 12.98 -8.01
C GLY A 149 14.65 11.68 -8.51
N GLU A 150 13.64 11.25 -7.78
CA GLU A 150 12.94 10.00 -7.97
C GLU A 150 11.45 10.25 -8.23
N LEU A 151 10.90 9.63 -9.28
CA LEU A 151 9.47 9.64 -9.55
C LEU A 151 8.74 8.76 -8.53
N CYS A 152 7.87 9.37 -7.76
CA CYS A 152 7.13 8.77 -6.67
C CYS A 152 5.63 8.97 -6.84
N TYR A 153 4.84 8.33 -5.99
CA TYR A 153 3.45 8.70 -5.76
C TYR A 153 3.34 9.64 -4.55
N ALA A 154 2.41 10.58 -4.58
CA ALA A 154 2.03 11.33 -3.38
C ALA A 154 0.83 10.64 -2.72
N VAL A 155 0.97 10.31 -1.44
CA VAL A 155 -0.14 9.85 -0.60
C VAL A 155 -0.76 11.04 0.13
N LYS A 156 -2.08 11.11 0.12
CA LYS A 156 -2.87 12.13 0.85
C LYS A 156 -3.04 11.78 2.32
N THR A 157 -2.75 10.54 2.71
CA THR A 157 -2.85 10.05 4.08
C THR A 157 -1.73 10.65 4.94
N HIS A 158 -2.10 11.21 6.10
CA HIS A 158 -1.09 11.73 7.03
C HIS A 158 -0.40 10.61 7.79
N ALA A 159 0.90 10.76 7.99
CA ALA A 159 1.66 9.97 8.96
C ALA A 159 1.08 10.20 10.37
N ARG A 160 0.57 9.14 10.99
CA ARG A 160 0.03 9.17 12.36
C ARG A 160 1.12 8.95 13.39
N ARG A 161 0.95 9.50 14.59
CA ARG A 161 1.94 9.37 15.68
C ARG A 161 1.63 8.19 16.60
N HIS A 162 0.36 7.84 16.73
CA HIS A 162 -0.10 6.82 17.65
C HIS A 162 -0.95 5.76 16.93
N LEU A 163 -0.94 4.53 17.45
CA LEU A 163 -1.63 3.38 16.86
C LEU A 163 -3.16 3.52 16.90
N ASP A 164 -3.69 4.16 17.93
CA ASP A 164 -5.11 4.44 18.14
C ASP A 164 -5.67 5.48 17.16
N GLU A 165 -4.81 6.23 16.48
CA GLU A 165 -5.20 7.12 15.37
C GLU A 165 -5.40 6.37 14.04
N LEU A 166 -5.05 5.08 13.98
CA LEU A 166 -5.17 4.27 12.78
C LEU A 166 -6.61 3.87 12.51
N ARG A 167 -6.96 3.92 11.22
CA ARG A 167 -8.27 3.51 10.74
C ARG A 167 -8.22 2.06 10.25
N HIS A 168 -9.27 1.31 10.53
CA HIS A 168 -9.41 -0.09 10.12
C HIS A 168 -9.88 -0.15 8.66
N ASP A 169 -9.00 0.23 7.74
CA ASP A 169 -9.28 0.31 6.31
C ASP A 169 -8.59 -0.83 5.56
N ALA A 170 -9.36 -1.77 5.00
CA ALA A 170 -8.85 -2.96 4.30
C ALA A 170 -7.96 -2.66 3.07
N HIS A 171 -8.07 -1.44 2.55
CA HIS A 171 -7.33 -0.96 1.38
C HIS A 171 -6.01 -0.25 1.75
N LEU A 172 -5.67 -0.17 3.03
CA LEU A 172 -4.47 0.49 3.52
C LEU A 172 -3.54 -0.52 4.19
N ALA A 173 -2.26 -0.49 3.82
CA ALA A 173 -1.19 -1.15 4.55
C ALA A 173 -0.45 -0.12 5.42
N VAL A 174 -0.26 -0.43 6.69
CA VAL A 174 0.40 0.43 7.67
C VAL A 174 1.89 0.12 7.72
N CYS A 175 2.70 1.13 7.40
CA CYS A 175 4.16 1.09 7.49
C CYS A 175 4.63 1.84 8.74
N PRO A 176 5.14 1.14 9.77
CA PRO A 176 5.79 1.77 10.90
C PRO A 176 7.15 2.31 10.50
N VAL A 177 7.42 3.58 10.79
CA VAL A 177 8.71 4.22 10.50
C VAL A 177 9.22 4.94 11.73
N THR A 178 10.45 4.66 12.14
CA THR A 178 11.16 5.36 13.22
C THR A 178 12.25 6.24 12.63
N ILE A 179 12.31 7.49 13.05
CA ILE A 179 13.34 8.46 12.67
C ILE A 179 14.11 8.82 13.94
N GLN A 180 15.42 8.60 13.91
CA GLN A 180 16.34 8.90 15.01
C GLN A 180 17.26 10.03 14.58
N ASN A 181 17.36 11.08 15.39
CA ASN A 181 18.31 12.16 15.15
C ASN A 181 19.60 11.92 15.95
N ALA A 182 20.62 11.42 15.26
CA ALA A 182 21.97 11.22 15.82
C ALA A 182 22.94 12.35 15.45
N ASP A 183 22.44 13.46 14.89
CA ASP A 183 23.20 14.69 14.66
C ASP A 183 23.17 15.59 15.92
N SER A 184 24.12 16.52 16.02
CA SER A 184 24.15 17.53 17.08
C SER A 184 23.16 18.68 16.83
N HIS A 185 22.53 18.73 15.65
CA HIS A 185 21.55 19.75 15.27
C HIS A 185 20.15 19.15 15.14
N SER A 186 19.12 19.99 15.30
CA SER A 186 17.73 19.57 15.11
C SER A 186 17.47 19.19 13.64
N LEU A 187 16.76 18.07 13.43
CA LEU A 187 16.29 17.63 12.13
C LEU A 187 14.85 18.09 11.91
N THR A 188 14.63 19.00 10.96
CA THR A 188 13.29 19.41 10.53
C THR A 188 12.97 18.85 9.16
N PHE A 189 11.82 18.19 9.00
CA PHE A 189 11.37 17.67 7.72
C PHE A 189 9.86 17.82 7.50
N GLU A 190 9.49 17.94 6.23
CA GLU A 190 8.08 18.08 5.79
C GLU A 190 7.62 16.89 4.92
N ARG A 191 8.57 16.14 4.37
CA ARG A 191 8.31 15.05 3.42
C ARG A 191 9.24 13.89 3.70
N LEU A 192 8.69 12.69 3.63
CA LEU A 192 9.40 11.43 3.76
C LEU A 192 9.16 10.59 2.52
N CYS A 193 10.22 10.07 1.90
CA CYS A 193 10.11 9.13 0.78
C CYS A 193 10.24 7.68 1.25
N LEU A 194 9.17 6.91 1.14
CA LEU A 194 9.13 5.49 1.48
C LEU A 194 9.26 4.64 0.23
N ARG A 195 10.31 3.82 0.17
CA ARG A 195 10.54 2.87 -0.93
C ARG A 195 9.77 1.58 -0.69
N THR A 196 8.49 1.60 -1.00
CA THR A 196 7.53 0.52 -0.75
C THR A 196 7.81 -0.77 -1.50
N GLN A 197 8.61 -0.71 -2.58
CA GLN A 197 8.89 -1.86 -3.43
C GLN A 197 9.62 -2.99 -2.70
N SER A 198 10.38 -2.68 -1.64
CA SER A 198 11.13 -3.64 -0.83
C SER A 198 10.40 -4.03 0.46
N LEU A 199 9.09 -3.84 0.53
CA LEU A 199 8.29 -4.15 1.71
C LEU A 199 7.32 -5.28 1.40
N GLY A 200 7.25 -6.26 2.29
CA GLY A 200 6.20 -7.27 2.30
C GLY A 200 4.94 -6.72 2.98
N ILE A 201 3.83 -7.43 2.78
CA ILE A 201 2.57 -7.16 3.49
C ILE A 201 2.25 -8.35 4.38
N TYR A 202 1.93 -8.07 5.63
CA TYR A 202 1.56 -9.01 6.66
C TYR A 202 0.13 -8.74 7.12
N ALA A 203 -0.69 -9.79 7.29
CA ALA A 203 -2.00 -9.65 7.89
C ALA A 203 -1.89 -9.62 9.41
N GLY A 204 -2.37 -8.53 10.02
CA GLY A 204 -2.69 -8.43 11.44
C GLY A 204 -4.17 -8.75 11.70
N THR A 205 -4.61 -8.55 12.94
CA THR A 205 -6.01 -8.76 13.35
C THR A 205 -6.93 -7.70 12.77
N HIS A 206 -6.43 -6.46 12.64
CA HIS A 206 -7.23 -5.30 12.22
C HIS A 206 -6.66 -4.56 11.01
N HIS A 207 -5.36 -4.69 10.74
CA HIS A 207 -4.72 -3.99 9.63
C HIS A 207 -3.84 -4.90 8.80
N LEU A 208 -3.60 -4.48 7.56
CA LEU A 208 -2.43 -4.91 6.81
C LEU A 208 -1.23 -4.11 7.31
N TRP A 209 -0.12 -4.80 7.54
CA TRP A 209 1.13 -4.23 8.04
C TRP A 209 2.25 -4.43 7.04
N THR A 210 3.22 -3.52 7.01
CA THR A 210 4.47 -3.74 6.30
C THR A 210 5.62 -3.91 7.26
N ASN A 211 6.81 -4.25 6.75
CA ASN A 211 8.03 -4.20 7.54
C ASN A 211 8.23 -2.83 8.20
N ARG A 212 8.88 -2.82 9.36
CA ARG A 212 9.28 -1.59 10.04
C ARG A 212 10.49 -0.96 9.35
N GLY A 213 10.43 0.34 9.14
CA GLY A 213 11.54 1.16 8.66
C GLY A 213 12.20 1.95 9.79
N THR A 214 13.52 2.05 9.76
CA THR A 214 14.29 2.93 10.64
C THR A 214 15.22 3.82 9.81
N LEU A 215 15.21 5.11 10.11
CA LEU A 215 16.13 6.08 9.57
C LEU A 215 16.95 6.65 10.72
N VAL A 216 18.28 6.64 10.56
CA VAL A 216 19.19 7.34 11.47
C VAL A 216 19.79 8.52 10.72
N TYR A 217 19.44 9.73 11.15
CA TYR A 217 19.98 10.97 10.59
C TYR A 217 21.28 11.32 11.32
N ARG A 218 22.33 11.66 10.56
CA ARG A 218 23.68 11.96 11.09
C ARG A 218 24.24 13.28 10.53
N GLY A 219 23.37 14.17 10.07
CA GLY A 219 23.76 15.39 9.34
C GLY A 219 23.60 15.26 7.82
N ASP A 220 23.60 16.40 7.13
CA ASP A 220 23.32 16.51 5.70
C ASP A 220 24.37 15.84 4.80
N ASP A 221 25.60 15.73 5.28
CA ASP A 221 26.73 15.09 4.58
C ASP A 221 26.59 13.56 4.54
N HIS A 222 25.69 13.00 5.36
CA HIS A 222 25.38 11.58 5.36
C HIS A 222 24.08 11.29 4.59
N PRO A 223 24.06 10.22 3.79
CA PRO A 223 22.85 9.80 3.09
C PRO A 223 21.81 9.31 4.11
N ALA A 224 20.74 10.07 4.29
CA ALA A 224 19.59 9.65 5.07
C ALA A 224 18.76 8.64 4.27
N ASN A 225 18.89 7.35 4.57
CA ASN A 225 18.09 6.28 3.97
C ASN A 225 17.30 5.54 5.05
N ILE A 226 16.08 5.11 4.70
CA ILE A 226 15.30 4.23 5.56
C ILE A 226 15.77 2.80 5.32
N THR A 227 16.17 2.14 6.39
CA THR A 227 16.48 0.71 6.41
C THR A 227 15.26 -0.04 6.89
N PHE A 228 14.82 -1.05 6.14
CA PHE A 228 13.67 -1.86 6.50
C PHE A 228 14.09 -3.21 7.07
N GLU A 229 13.40 -3.63 8.11
CA GLU A 229 13.53 -4.97 8.66
C GLU A 229 13.02 -6.03 7.67
N THR A 230 13.45 -7.27 7.84
CA THR A 230 12.98 -8.42 7.03
C THR A 230 11.85 -9.19 7.70
N THR A 231 11.47 -8.79 8.92
CA THR A 231 10.44 -9.43 9.74
C THR A 231 9.19 -8.55 9.80
N PRO A 232 8.02 -9.15 10.13
CA PRO A 232 6.83 -8.37 10.42
C PRO A 232 7.03 -7.47 11.65
N PRO A 233 6.25 -6.38 11.76
CA PRO A 233 6.32 -5.52 12.93
C PRO A 233 5.64 -6.20 14.15
N PRO A 234 6.00 -5.81 15.38
CA PRO A 234 5.46 -6.40 16.61
C PRO A 234 4.06 -5.88 16.97
N TYR A 235 3.27 -5.46 15.98
CA TYR A 235 1.93 -4.88 16.19
C TYR A 235 0.85 -5.85 15.71
N ASP A 236 -0.33 -5.79 16.36
CA ASP A 236 -1.56 -6.39 15.84
C ASP A 236 -1.48 -7.88 15.49
N ARG A 237 -0.54 -8.61 16.11
CA ARG A 237 -0.23 -10.01 15.79
C ARG A 237 0.04 -10.24 14.29
N ALA A 238 0.58 -9.25 13.60
CA ALA A 238 0.98 -9.34 12.19
C ALA A 238 2.04 -10.43 12.03
N ARG A 239 1.64 -11.65 11.66
CA ARG A 239 2.54 -12.81 11.58
C ARG A 239 2.51 -13.49 10.23
N ARG A 240 1.38 -13.43 9.53
CA ARG A 240 1.18 -14.10 8.24
C ARG A 240 1.55 -13.15 7.12
N LEU A 241 2.58 -13.48 6.35
CA LEU A 241 2.88 -12.81 5.10
C LEU A 241 1.76 -13.11 4.10
N VAL A 242 1.16 -12.06 3.54
CA VAL A 242 0.08 -12.14 2.55
C VAL A 242 0.51 -11.65 1.17
N ALA A 243 1.62 -10.93 1.09
CA ALA A 243 2.27 -10.60 -0.17
C ALA A 243 3.76 -10.33 0.01
N GLU A 244 4.56 -10.86 -0.90
CA GLU A 244 6.00 -10.65 -0.96
C GLU A 244 6.36 -9.22 -1.40
N PRO A 245 7.55 -8.71 -1.04
CA PRO A 245 8.09 -7.51 -1.64
C PRO A 245 8.16 -7.60 -3.17
N ARG A 246 7.79 -6.53 -3.87
CA ARG A 246 7.90 -6.46 -5.34
C ARG A 246 9.33 -6.56 -5.85
N LYS A 247 10.28 -6.10 -5.04
CA LYS A 247 11.71 -6.21 -5.29
C LYS A 247 12.34 -6.87 -4.08
N PRO A 248 13.30 -7.80 -4.27
CA PRO A 248 14.03 -8.36 -3.16
C PRO A 248 14.71 -7.24 -2.36
N HIS A 249 14.93 -7.46 -1.07
CA HIS A 249 15.75 -6.61 -0.22
C HIS A 249 17.21 -6.61 -0.72
N LYS A 250 17.50 -5.86 -1.78
CA LYS A 250 18.85 -5.45 -2.14
C LYS A 250 19.06 -4.06 -1.56
N GLN A 251 20.25 -3.81 -1.00
CA GLN A 251 20.66 -2.49 -0.53
C GLN A 251 20.24 -1.45 -1.58
N SER A 252 19.30 -0.58 -1.22
CA SER A 252 18.80 0.46 -2.10
C SER A 252 19.99 1.31 -2.53
N ARG A 253 20.08 1.65 -3.82
CA ARG A 253 21.03 2.68 -4.27
C ARG A 253 20.85 3.91 -3.37
N MET A 254 21.96 4.41 -2.86
CA MET A 254 22.02 5.41 -1.80
C MET A 254 21.27 6.68 -2.24
N MET A 255 20.08 6.93 -1.70
CA MET A 255 19.19 8.00 -2.19
C MET A 255 18.35 8.60 -1.06
N ARG A 256 18.56 9.90 -0.82
CA ARG A 256 18.00 10.65 0.32
C ARG A 256 16.51 10.36 0.55
N ALA A 257 16.12 10.26 1.82
CA ALA A 257 14.76 10.01 2.28
C ALA A 257 14.01 11.27 2.74
N PHE A 258 14.73 12.39 2.93
CA PHE A 258 14.17 13.70 3.29
C PHE A 258 14.27 14.71 2.16
N GLY A 259 13.27 15.60 2.11
CA GLY A 259 13.25 16.76 1.23
C GLY A 259 12.77 17.98 2.01
N THR A 260 13.50 19.08 1.87
CA THR A 260 13.16 20.40 2.42
C THR A 260 12.91 21.35 1.25
N PHE A 261 11.86 22.18 1.32
CA PHE A 261 11.82 23.37 0.47
C PHE A 261 12.76 24.39 1.09
N LYS A 262 13.95 24.59 0.51
CA LYS A 262 14.59 25.90 0.66
C LYS A 262 13.68 26.89 -0.07
N SER A 263 13.03 27.79 0.67
CA SER A 263 12.46 28.98 0.06
C SER A 263 13.53 29.60 -0.82
N ILE A 264 13.24 29.81 -2.11
CA ILE A 264 14.04 30.69 -2.95
C ILE A 264 13.80 32.09 -2.37
N SER A 265 14.59 32.45 -1.38
CA SER A 265 14.76 33.83 -0.93
C SER A 265 15.90 34.41 -1.77
N GLY A 266 15.52 35.24 -2.75
CA GLY A 266 16.37 36.23 -3.40
C GLY A 266 17.30 35.68 -4.47
N PHE A 267 16.89 35.80 -5.74
CA PHE A 267 17.44 36.77 -6.68
C PHE A 267 16.32 37.22 -7.62
#